data_AF-A0A937CQG5-F1
#
_entry.id   AF-A0A937CQG5-F1
#
_cell.length_a   1.000
_cell.length_b   1.000
_cell.length_c   1.000
_cell.angle_alpha   90.00
_cell.angle_beta   90.00
_cell.angle_gamma   90.00
#
_symmetry.space_group_name_H-M   'P 1'
#
loop_
_entity.id
_entity.type
_entity.pdbx_description
1 polymer ?
#
loop_
_entity_poly.entity_id
_entity_poly.type
_entity_poly.pdbx_seq_one_letter_code
_entity_poly.pdbx_strand_id
1 'polypeptide(L)'
;MSEFQNRAVELLVAGPGAAVAMDTVERRTRFLENALELYRAMGGTLDEAGGLAKAIYSRPATDVVAEIGDVMIALAGISQINDVDMMQAAYNTLDAEWKNLELSSDGSGDDKLYSRTGASLSG
;
A
#
# COMPACT_ATOMS: atom_id res chain seq x y z
N MET A 1 12.10 -12.63 7.49
CA MET A 1 11.47 -11.77 6.47
C MET A 1 11.77 -12.36 5.11
N SER A 2 10.83 -12.32 4.18
CA SER A 2 11.07 -12.77 2.80
C SER A 2 12.00 -11.79 2.07
N GLU A 3 12.57 -12.22 0.95
CA GLU A 3 13.38 -11.35 0.08
C GLU A 3 12.60 -10.11 -0.37
N PHE A 4 11.37 -10.30 -0.86
CA PHE A 4 10.46 -9.21 -1.22
C PHE A 4 10.29 -8.20 -0.08
N GLN A 5 10.03 -8.70 1.13
CA GLN A 5 9.80 -7.83 2.29
C GLN A 5 11.04 -7.01 2.65
N ASN A 6 12.24 -7.61 2.57
CA ASN A 6 13.48 -6.87 2.80
C ASN A 6 13.67 -5.76 1.75
N ARG A 7 13.52 -6.08 0.46
CA ARG A 7 13.68 -5.10 -0.63
C ARG A 7 12.62 -3.99 -0.59
N ALA A 8 11.39 -4.31 -0.18
CA ALA A 8 10.33 -3.32 0.00
C ALA A 8 10.64 -2.36 1.17
N VAL A 9 11.17 -2.88 2.29
CA VAL A 9 11.61 -2.03 3.41
C VAL A 9 12.78 -1.14 3.00
N GLU A 10 13.73 -1.66 2.23
CA GLU A 10 14.84 -0.87 1.68
C GLU A 10 14.33 0.30 0.81
N LEU A 11 13.36 0.05 -0.08
CA LEU A 11 12.73 1.10 -0.89
C LEU A 11 12.08 2.17 0.00
N LEU A 12 11.29 1.72 0.98
CA LEU A 12 10.60 2.62 1.90
C LEU A 12 11.55 3.46 2.74
N VAL A 13 12.77 3.00 3.02
CA VAL A 13 13.80 3.77 3.72
C VAL A 13 14.54 4.71 2.77
N ALA A 14 14.85 4.25 1.56
CA ALA A 14 15.58 5.02 0.55
C ALA A 14 14.79 6.23 0.04
N GLY A 15 13.46 6.15 0.06
CA GLY A 15 12.58 7.20 -0.42
C GLY A 15 12.46 8.42 0.52
N PRO A 16 11.57 8.41 1.55
CA PRO A 16 11.29 9.56 2.41
C PRO A 16 12.24 9.62 3.61
N GLY A 17 13.20 8.69 3.70
CA GLY A 17 14.05 8.48 4.86
C GLY A 17 13.45 7.52 5.91
N ALA A 18 14.33 6.96 6.75
CA ALA A 18 13.98 5.93 7.73
C ALA A 18 12.88 6.34 8.73
N ALA A 19 12.80 7.63 9.07
CA ALA A 19 11.82 8.13 10.04
C ALA A 19 10.37 7.98 9.54
N VAL A 20 10.13 8.30 8.26
CA VAL A 20 8.80 8.16 7.63
C VAL A 20 8.52 6.69 7.26
N ALA A 21 9.56 5.93 6.94
CA ALA A 21 9.44 4.49 6.67
C ALA A 21 8.87 3.71 7.87
N MET A 22 9.23 4.13 9.09
CA MET A 22 8.86 3.48 10.34
C MET A 22 7.69 4.16 11.06
N ASP A 23 7.09 5.21 10.50
CA ASP A 23 5.93 5.87 11.09
C ASP A 23 4.65 5.02 10.93
N THR A 24 4.12 4.55 12.04
CA THR A 24 2.87 3.78 12.11
C THR A 24 1.69 4.49 11.47
N VAL A 25 1.58 5.82 11.61
CA VAL A 25 0.47 6.60 11.03
C VAL A 25 0.57 6.64 9.52
N GLU A 26 1.78 6.84 8.99
CA GLU A 26 2.02 6.77 7.55
C GLU A 26 1.74 5.35 7.02
N ARG A 27 2.26 4.30 7.67
CA ARG A 27 2.09 2.91 7.21
C ARG A 27 0.62 2.49 7.16
N ARG A 28 -0.18 2.81 8.19
CA ARG A 28 -1.62 2.49 8.18
C ARG A 28 -2.38 3.28 7.10
N THR A 29 -2.00 4.54 6.87
CA THR A 29 -2.64 5.40 5.86
C THR A 29 -2.35 4.90 4.47
N ARG A 30 -1.07 4.66 4.13
CA ARG A 30 -0.66 4.11 2.84
C ARG A 30 -1.26 2.74 2.55
N PHE A 31 -1.36 1.89 3.57
CA PHE A 31 -2.05 0.62 3.42
C PHE A 31 -3.52 0.82 3.04
N LEU A 32 -4.24 1.69 3.76
CA LEU A 32 -5.66 1.96 3.47
C LEU A 32 -5.85 2.59 2.08
N GLU A 33 -5.00 3.53 1.68
CA GLU A 33 -5.02 4.11 0.33
C GLU A 33 -4.93 3.03 -0.76
N ASN A 34 -3.92 2.16 -0.68
CA ASN A 34 -3.72 1.08 -1.64
C ASN A 34 -4.85 0.05 -1.63
N ALA A 35 -5.38 -0.28 -0.45
CA ALA A 35 -6.51 -1.20 -0.32
C ALA A 35 -7.79 -0.62 -0.96
N LEU A 36 -8.06 0.68 -0.78
CA LEU A 36 -9.19 1.37 -1.40
C LEU A 36 -9.02 1.51 -2.92
N GLU A 37 -7.80 1.76 -3.39
CA GLU A 37 -7.47 1.78 -4.82
C GLU A 37 -7.71 0.41 -5.47
N LEU A 38 -7.26 -0.67 -4.83
CA LEU A 38 -7.53 -2.04 -5.31
C LEU A 38 -9.03 -2.34 -5.30
N TYR A 39 -9.74 -1.99 -4.22
CA TYR A 39 -11.19 -2.18 -4.12
C TYR A 39 -11.94 -1.44 -5.24
N ARG A 40 -11.57 -0.19 -5.52
CA ARG A 40 -12.12 0.60 -6.63
C ARG A 40 -11.81 -0.03 -7.99
N ALA A 41 -10.57 -0.52 -8.20
CA ALA A 41 -10.17 -1.17 -9.44
C ALA A 41 -10.97 -2.45 -9.72
N MET A 42 -11.45 -3.13 -8.67
CA MET A 42 -12.35 -4.28 -8.77
C MET A 42 -13.83 -3.90 -9.00
N GLY A 43 -14.15 -2.62 -9.12
CA GLY A 43 -15.51 -2.13 -9.35
C GLY A 43 -16.31 -1.81 -8.07
N GLY A 44 -15.66 -1.84 -6.90
CA GLY A 44 -16.29 -1.45 -5.64
C GLY A 44 -16.61 0.05 -5.59
N THR A 45 -17.70 0.40 -4.92
CA THR A 45 -18.17 1.79 -4.83
C THR A 45 -17.76 2.46 -3.50
N LEU A 46 -17.73 3.79 -3.49
CA LEU A 46 -17.44 4.55 -2.27
C LEU A 46 -18.48 4.29 -1.16
N ASP A 47 -19.75 4.15 -1.53
CA ASP A 47 -20.83 3.90 -0.57
C ASP A 47 -20.69 2.53 0.10
N GLU A 48 -20.35 1.49 -0.67
CA GLU A 48 -20.07 0.16 -0.14
C GLU A 48 -18.84 0.15 0.78
N ALA A 49 -17.75 0.82 0.36
CA ALA A 49 -16.54 0.96 1.18
C ALA A 49 -16.84 1.67 2.51
N GLY A 50 -17.62 2.75 2.48
CA GLY A 50 -18.05 3.48 3.67
C GLY A 50 -18.96 2.66 4.59
N GLY A 51 -19.86 1.86 4.02
CA GLY A 51 -20.69 0.92 4.77
C GLY A 51 -19.86 -0.16 5.47
N LEU A 52 -18.90 -0.75 4.76
CA LEU A 52 -18.01 -1.77 5.30
C LEU A 52 -17.11 -1.21 6.41
N ALA A 53 -16.57 0.01 6.23
CA ALA A 53 -15.79 0.69 7.24
C ALA A 53 -16.59 0.84 8.55
N LYS A 54 -17.83 1.35 8.47
CA LYS A 54 -18.71 1.47 9.65
C LYS A 54 -18.93 0.12 10.35
N ALA A 55 -19.13 -0.95 9.58
CA ALA A 55 -19.31 -2.29 10.14
C ALA A 55 -18.04 -2.77 10.87
N ILE A 56 -16.85 -2.58 10.28
CA ILE A 56 -15.58 -2.99 10.89
C ILE A 56 -15.28 -2.20 12.17
N TYR A 57 -15.55 -0.89 12.20
CA TYR A 57 -15.35 -0.07 13.40
C TYR A 57 -16.38 -0.31 14.50
N SER A 58 -17.44 -1.08 14.24
CA SER A 58 -18.45 -1.47 15.24
C SER A 58 -18.08 -2.71 16.05
N ARG A 59 -16.99 -3.41 15.69
CA ARG A 59 -16.47 -4.61 16.38
C ARG A 59 -15.12 -4.31 17.07
N PRO A 60 -14.72 -5.10 18.08
CA PRO A 60 -13.39 -4.99 18.68
C PRO A 60 -12.28 -5.17 17.65
N ALA A 61 -11.18 -4.43 17.84
CA ALA A 61 -9.98 -4.62 17.05
C ALA A 61 -9.33 -5.99 17.32
N THR A 62 -8.72 -6.52 16.29
CA THR A 62 -7.97 -7.78 16.26
C THR A 62 -6.46 -7.50 16.26
N ASP A 63 -5.66 -8.55 16.41
CA ASP A 63 -4.20 -8.44 16.40
C ASP A 63 -3.66 -8.19 14.98
N VAL A 64 -2.60 -7.39 14.88
CA VAL A 64 -1.98 -6.99 13.60
C VAL A 64 -1.47 -8.19 12.82
N VAL A 65 -0.95 -9.24 13.48
CA VAL A 65 -0.43 -10.43 12.80
C VAL A 65 -1.57 -11.20 12.13
N ALA A 66 -2.73 -11.28 12.77
CA ALA A 66 -3.91 -11.93 12.20
C ALA A 66 -4.42 -11.18 10.97
N GLU A 67 -4.55 -9.85 11.05
CA GLU A 67 -5.04 -9.03 9.94
C GLU A 67 -4.08 -9.02 8.74
N ILE A 68 -2.77 -9.11 8.96
CA ILE A 68 -1.80 -9.34 7.87
C ILE A 68 -2.12 -10.65 7.15
N GLY A 69 -2.41 -11.72 7.89
CA GLY A 69 -2.80 -13.02 7.32
C GLY A 69 -4.08 -12.95 6.48
N ASP A 70 -5.12 -12.31 7.00
CA ASP A 70 -6.41 -12.18 6.32
C ASP A 70 -6.29 -11.38 5.02
N VAL A 71 -5.51 -10.30 5.03
CA VAL A 71 -5.23 -9.51 3.82
C VAL A 71 -4.47 -10.34 2.78
N MET A 72 -3.49 -11.15 3.20
CA MET A 72 -2.74 -12.02 2.27
C MET A 72 -3.65 -13.08 1.63
N ILE A 73 -4.58 -13.66 2.39
CA ILE A 73 -5.58 -14.61 1.86
C ILE A 73 -6.50 -13.91 0.86
N ALA A 74 -6.98 -12.71 1.18
CA ALA A 74 -7.83 -11.93 0.27
C ALA A 74 -7.09 -11.58 -1.03
N LEU A 75 -5.84 -11.14 -0.95
CA LEU A 75 -5.00 -10.85 -2.12
C LEU A 75 -4.80 -12.07 -3.00
N ALA A 76 -4.58 -13.26 -2.42
CA ALA A 76 -4.48 -14.49 -3.19
C ALA A 76 -5.77 -14.80 -3.97
N GLY A 77 -6.94 -14.63 -3.34
CA GLY A 77 -8.24 -14.79 -4.00
C GLY A 77 -8.49 -13.79 -5.13
N ILE A 78 -8.14 -12.52 -4.90
CA ILE A 78 -8.22 -11.46 -5.92
C ILE A 78 -7.33 -11.81 -7.11
N SER A 79 -6.10 -12.24 -6.85
CA SER A 79 -5.11 -12.57 -7.87
C SER A 79 -5.57 -13.75 -8.73
N GLN A 80 -6.15 -14.78 -8.10
CA GLN A 80 -6.73 -15.93 -8.79
C GLN A 80 -7.88 -15.53 -9.74
N ILE A 81 -8.76 -14.61 -9.33
CA ILE A 81 -9.89 -14.16 -10.16
C ILE A 81 -9.42 -13.32 -11.35
N ASN A 82 -8.30 -12.61 -11.20
CA ASN A 82 -7.73 -11.74 -12.24
C ASN A 82 -6.66 -12.41 -13.10
N ASP A 83 -6.36 -13.70 -12.89
CA ASP A 83 -5.29 -14.44 -13.57
C ASP A 83 -3.91 -13.75 -13.42
N VAL A 84 -3.62 -13.28 -12.20
CA VAL A 84 -2.38 -12.57 -11.85
C VAL A 84 -1.54 -13.41 -10.90
N ASP A 85 -0.24 -13.52 -11.17
CA ASP A 85 0.74 -13.94 -10.17
C ASP A 85 1.00 -12.77 -9.21
N MET A 86 0.49 -12.88 -7.98
CA MET A 86 0.56 -11.82 -6.98
C MET A 86 2.00 -11.43 -6.63
N MET A 87 2.93 -12.39 -6.63
CA MET A 87 4.32 -12.12 -6.28
C MET A 87 5.04 -11.45 -7.45
N GLN A 88 4.79 -11.90 -8.69
CA GLN A 88 5.33 -11.23 -9.86
C GLN A 88 4.81 -9.79 -9.98
N ALA A 89 3.52 -9.56 -9.73
CA ALA A 89 2.94 -8.22 -9.71
C ALA A 89 3.58 -7.32 -8.64
N ALA A 90 3.85 -7.88 -7.46
CA ALA A 90 4.52 -7.18 -6.38
C ALA A 90 5.96 -6.80 -6.75
N TYR A 91 6.75 -7.72 -7.31
CA TYR A 91 8.11 -7.44 -7.78
C TYR A 91 8.15 -6.42 -8.91
N ASN A 92 7.26 -6.53 -9.91
CA ASN A 92 7.18 -5.57 -11.01
C ASN A 92 6.93 -4.14 -10.50
N THR A 93 6.05 -4.00 -9.50
CA THR A 93 5.76 -2.69 -8.87
C THR A 93 6.96 -2.18 -8.08
N LEU A 94 7.58 -3.05 -7.28
CA LEU A 94 8.77 -2.72 -6.51
C LEU A 94 9.93 -2.22 -7.39
N ASP A 95 10.21 -2.92 -8.49
CA ASP A 95 11.26 -2.55 -9.44
C ASP A 95 10.94 -1.22 -10.15
N ALA A 96 9.66 -0.98 -10.46
CA ALA A 96 9.22 0.29 -11.04
C ALA A 96 9.42 1.47 -10.07
N GLU A 97 9.11 1.30 -8.79
CA GLU A 97 9.28 2.36 -7.78
C GLU A 97 10.77 2.65 -7.50
N TRP A 98 11.63 1.62 -7.49
CA TRP A 98 13.08 1.83 -7.44
C TRP A 98 13.58 2.66 -8.61
N LYS A 99 13.15 2.33 -9.83
CA LYS A 99 13.51 3.11 -11.02
C LYS A 99 13.01 4.55 -10.95
N ASN A 100 11.81 4.78 -10.43
CA ASN A 100 11.27 6.13 -10.23
C ASN A 100 12.12 6.93 -9.23
N LEU A 101 12.60 6.29 -8.16
CA LEU A 101 13.47 6.92 -7.17
C LEU A 101 14.82 7.32 -7.77
N GLU A 102 15.45 6.42 -8.55
CA GLU A 102 16.71 6.69 -9.25
C GLU A 102 16.59 7.90 -10.19
N LEU A 103 15.55 7.93 -11.04
CA LEU A 103 15.24 9.02 -11.96
C LEU A 103 14.85 10.33 -11.26
N SER A 104 14.51 10.29 -9.98
CA SER A 104 14.20 11.51 -9.21
C SER A 104 15.43 12.07 -8.51
N SER A 105 16.45 11.24 -8.33
CA SER A 105 17.73 11.61 -7.71
C SER A 105 18.74 12.22 -8.68
N ASP A 106 18.50 12.16 -9.99
CA ASP A 106 19.45 12.55 -11.05
C ASP A 106 19.29 13.99 -11.60
N GLY A 107 18.47 14.84 -10.97
CA GLY A 107 18.65 16.30 -11.03
C GLY A 107 17.58 17.15 -11.72
N SER A 108 16.31 17.01 -11.35
CA SER A 108 15.40 18.17 -11.40
C SER A 108 14.28 18.11 -10.35
N GLY A 109 14.43 18.91 -9.29
CA GLY A 109 13.31 19.49 -8.55
C GLY A 109 12.58 18.59 -7.55
N ASP A 110 12.97 18.76 -6.29
CA ASP A 110 12.18 18.67 -5.06
C ASP A 110 10.69 18.25 -5.14
N ASP A 111 10.36 17.27 -4.29
CA ASP A 111 9.09 17.17 -3.55
C ASP A 111 7.83 16.63 -4.27
N LYS A 112 7.93 15.61 -5.14
CA LYS A 112 6.72 15.05 -5.81
C LYS A 112 6.49 13.54 -5.77
N LEU A 113 7.38 12.72 -5.22
CA LEU A 113 7.14 11.26 -5.28
C LEU A 113 6.10 10.73 -4.29
N TYR A 114 5.77 11.47 -3.23
CA TYR A 114 4.81 10.99 -2.22
C TYR A 114 3.34 11.33 -2.52
N SER A 115 3.05 12.00 -3.63
CA SER A 115 1.66 12.33 -3.99
C SER A 115 1.21 11.59 -5.26
N ARG A 116 1.07 10.26 -5.20
CA ARG A 116 0.10 9.61 -6.10
C ARG A 116 -1.35 9.94 -5.69
N THR A 117 -1.55 10.46 -4.49
CA THR A 117 -2.77 11.07 -3.97
C THR A 117 -2.41 12.38 -3.24
N GLY A 118 -2.53 13.51 -3.93
CA GLY A 118 -2.44 14.84 -3.32
C GLY A 118 -3.65 15.17 -2.43
N ALA A 119 -4.06 14.26 -1.56
CA ALA A 119 -5.11 14.49 -0.58
C ALA A 119 -4.46 14.68 0.79
N SER A 120 -4.04 15.91 1.06
CA SER A 120 -3.92 16.38 2.44
C SER A 120 -5.32 16.28 3.06
N LEU A 121 -5.58 15.20 3.80
CA LEU A 121 -6.71 15.17 4.71
C LEU A 121 -6.33 15.99 5.95
N SER A 122 -6.35 17.30 5.78
CA SER A 122 -6.53 18.25 6.88
C SER A 122 -8.04 18.30 7.18
N GLY A 123 -8.44 17.53 8.19
CA GLY A 123 -9.78 17.50 8.76
C GLY A 123 -9.71 17.08 10.22
#